data_AF-A0A1A7PQX4-F1
#
_entry.id   AF-A0A1A7PQX4-F1
#
_cell.length_a   1.000
_cell.length_b   1.000
_cell.length_c   1.000
_cell.angle_alpha   90.00
_cell.angle_beta   90.00
_cell.angle_gamma   90.00
#
_symmetry.space_group_name_H-M   'P 1'
#
loop_
_entity.id
_entity.type
_entity.pdbx_description
1 polymer ?
#
loop_
_entity_poly.entity_id
_entity_poly.type
_entity_poly.pdbx_seq_one_letter_code
_entity_poly.pdbx_strand_id
1 'polypeptide(L)'
;MSIKPRKQNHLEPNPTNLDNLLISWKYYQGKKDKVGQSLSDWENENDGKHLRTFLDKIDYIQKTSYLELLKSGIISLYGKFPSPEVTDFSCPSDLNESSNWGTIQKLHQHSRVAGFLSDGFFYVVFLDKDHRFYKSGCFHKKKKG
;
A
#
# COMPACT_ATOMS: atom_id res chain seq x y z
N MET A 1 -4.13 -40.34 -20.89
CA MET A 1 -4.48 -39.77 -19.58
C MET A 1 -5.55 -38.71 -19.81
N SER A 2 -6.75 -38.88 -19.24
CA SER A 2 -7.85 -37.92 -19.40
C SER A 2 -7.70 -36.81 -18.36
N ILE A 3 -7.45 -35.58 -18.82
CA ILE A 3 -7.37 -34.40 -17.95
C ILE A 3 -8.79 -34.05 -17.54
N LYS A 4 -9.14 -34.23 -16.26
CA LYS A 4 -10.44 -33.80 -15.74
C LYS A 4 -10.53 -32.26 -15.85
N PRO A 5 -11.62 -31.71 -16.42
CA PRO A 5 -11.83 -30.27 -16.45
C PRO A 5 -11.96 -29.74 -15.01
N ARG A 6 -11.39 -28.55 -14.78
CA ARG A 6 -11.46 -27.83 -13.49
C ARG A 6 -12.93 -27.60 -13.15
N LYS A 7 -13.36 -27.97 -11.93
CA LYS A 7 -14.68 -27.62 -11.41
C LYS A 7 -14.82 -26.09 -11.43
N GLN A 8 -15.60 -25.59 -12.38
CA GLN A 8 -16.12 -24.23 -12.35
C GLN A 8 -17.23 -24.18 -11.28
N ASN A 9 -17.34 -23.07 -10.54
CA ASN A 9 -18.26 -22.81 -9.41
C ASN A 9 -17.67 -22.89 -7.98
N HIS A 10 -16.39 -22.56 -7.78
CA HIS A 10 -15.83 -22.30 -6.44
C HIS A 10 -15.55 -20.81 -6.17
N LEU A 11 -15.93 -19.93 -7.10
CA LEU A 11 -15.77 -18.50 -6.90
C LEU A 11 -17.01 -18.01 -6.16
N GLU A 12 -16.85 -17.76 -4.86
CA GLU A 12 -17.80 -16.92 -4.14
C GLU A 12 -17.93 -15.58 -4.90
N PRO A 13 -19.15 -15.06 -5.08
CA PRO A 13 -19.34 -13.76 -5.70
C PRO A 13 -18.51 -12.73 -4.93
N ASN A 14 -17.79 -11.88 -5.66
CA ASN A 14 -16.99 -10.82 -5.08
C ASN A 14 -17.93 -9.99 -4.18
N PRO A 15 -17.68 -9.84 -2.87
CA PRO A 15 -18.61 -9.17 -1.98
C PRO A 15 -18.75 -7.71 -2.41
N THR A 16 -19.81 -7.41 -3.15
CA THR A 16 -20.09 -6.10 -3.75
C THR A 16 -20.49 -5.05 -2.72
N ASN A 17 -20.59 -5.42 -1.45
CA ASN A 17 -20.96 -4.54 -0.34
C ASN A 17 -19.70 -4.09 0.40
N LEU A 18 -19.02 -3.08 -0.14
CA LEU A 18 -17.72 -2.61 0.33
C LEU A 18 -17.83 -1.58 1.46
N ASP A 19 -18.50 -1.96 2.54
CA ASP A 19 -18.34 -1.22 3.81
C ASP A 19 -16.90 -1.34 4.33
N ASN A 20 -16.25 -2.47 4.03
CA ASN A 20 -14.90 -2.81 4.46
C ASN A 20 -13.93 -2.82 3.29
N LEU A 21 -12.69 -2.44 3.56
CA LEU A 21 -11.60 -2.40 2.59
C LEU A 21 -10.82 -3.72 2.55
N LEU A 22 -10.54 -4.22 1.35
CA LEU A 22 -9.70 -5.39 1.14
C LEU A 22 -8.26 -4.99 0.78
N ILE A 23 -7.28 -5.81 1.15
CA ILE A 23 -5.86 -5.58 0.84
C ILE A 23 -5.39 -6.62 -0.17
N SER A 24 -4.73 -6.18 -1.25
CA SER A 24 -4.19 -7.06 -2.28
C SER A 24 -2.72 -6.79 -2.54
N TRP A 25 -1.93 -7.86 -2.71
CA TRP A 25 -0.50 -7.80 -3.03
C TRP A 25 -0.19 -8.01 -4.52
N LYS A 26 -1.22 -8.03 -5.38
CA LYS A 26 -1.12 -8.38 -6.80
C LYS A 26 -0.05 -7.58 -7.56
N TYR A 27 0.12 -6.29 -7.23
CA TYR A 27 1.01 -5.37 -7.93
C TYR A 27 2.26 -5.00 -7.13
N TYR A 28 2.60 -5.80 -6.13
CA TYR A 28 3.74 -5.53 -5.27
C TYR A 28 5.07 -5.60 -6.05
N GLN A 29 5.87 -4.53 -6.00
CA GLN A 29 7.11 -4.40 -6.77
C GLN A 29 8.38 -4.67 -5.93
N GLY A 30 8.28 -4.70 -4.59
CA GLY A 30 9.44 -4.82 -3.71
C GLY A 30 10.52 -3.75 -3.98
N LYS A 31 11.77 -4.19 -4.21
CA LYS A 31 12.94 -3.32 -4.48
C LYS A 31 13.11 -2.87 -5.93
N LYS A 32 12.18 -3.15 -6.84
CA LYS A 32 12.38 -2.91 -8.28
C LYS A 32 12.76 -1.45 -8.60
N ASP A 33 12.20 -0.48 -7.88
CA ASP A 33 12.49 0.95 -8.08
C ASP A 33 13.69 1.49 -7.29
N LYS A 34 14.50 0.62 -6.65
CA LYS A 34 15.66 0.95 -5.77
C LYS A 34 15.33 1.76 -4.50
N VAL A 35 14.22 2.50 -4.49
CA VAL A 35 13.75 3.33 -3.38
C VAL A 35 12.84 2.54 -2.44
N GLY A 36 11.98 1.67 -2.99
CA GLY A 36 11.11 0.80 -2.20
C GLY A 36 11.86 -0.32 -1.47
N GLN A 37 11.20 -0.92 -0.49
CA GLN A 37 11.75 -2.04 0.29
C GLN A 37 11.06 -3.37 0.00
N SER A 38 11.79 -4.47 0.24
CA SER A 38 11.25 -5.82 0.26
C SER A 38 10.61 -6.14 1.63
N LEU A 39 9.90 -7.27 1.71
CA LEU A 39 9.38 -7.78 2.99
C LEU A 39 10.52 -8.10 3.96
N SER A 40 11.63 -8.65 3.45
CA SER A 40 12.80 -8.98 4.26
C SER A 40 13.46 -7.75 4.88
N ASP A 41 13.45 -6.60 4.18
CA ASP A 41 13.95 -5.35 4.80
C ASP A 41 13.02 -4.87 5.93
N TRP A 42 11.72 -5.12 5.79
CA TRP A 42 10.70 -4.74 6.79
C TRP A 42 10.63 -5.72 7.97
N GLU A 43 11.16 -6.92 7.81
CA GLU A 43 11.30 -7.93 8.86
C GLU A 43 12.58 -7.75 9.67
N ASN A 44 13.64 -7.16 9.08
CA ASN A 44 14.95 -7.04 9.71
C ASN A 44 14.87 -6.44 11.12
N GLU A 45 15.30 -7.23 12.11
CA GLU A 45 15.18 -6.95 13.55
C GLU A 45 15.85 -5.64 13.98
N ASN A 46 16.87 -5.18 13.23
CA ASN A 46 17.62 -3.97 13.55
C ASN A 46 16.84 -2.68 13.20
N ASP A 47 15.98 -2.73 12.19
CA ASP A 47 15.19 -1.57 11.74
C ASP A 47 13.77 -1.54 12.36
N GLY A 48 13.41 -2.53 13.18
CA GLY A 48 12.19 -2.55 13.99
C GLY A 48 11.03 -3.38 13.42
N LYS A 49 9.89 -3.34 14.12
CA LYS A 49 8.71 -4.20 13.88
C LYS A 49 7.82 -3.73 12.71
N HIS A 50 8.39 -3.28 11.59
CA HIS A 50 7.63 -2.69 10.48
C HIS A 50 6.61 -3.67 9.88
N LEU A 51 7.07 -4.86 9.49
CA LEU A 51 6.20 -5.88 8.91
C LEU A 51 5.08 -6.30 9.87
N ARG A 52 5.43 -6.61 11.12
CA ARG A 52 4.43 -6.96 12.15
C ARG A 52 3.42 -5.85 12.37
N THR A 53 3.87 -4.60 12.52
CA THR A 53 2.99 -3.44 12.70
C THR A 53 2.05 -3.27 11.50
N PHE A 54 2.51 -3.57 10.30
CA PHE A 54 1.66 -3.54 9.11
C PHE A 54 0.63 -4.66 9.10
N LEU A 55 0.99 -5.89 9.47
CA LEU A 55 0.03 -6.98 9.59
C LEU A 55 -1.03 -6.70 10.66
N ASP A 56 -0.62 -6.18 11.82
CA ASP A 56 -1.54 -5.72 12.88
C ASP A 56 -2.45 -4.58 12.36
N LYS A 57 -1.93 -3.71 11.49
CA LYS A 57 -2.73 -2.66 10.84
C LYS A 57 -3.74 -3.25 9.87
N ILE A 58 -3.40 -4.29 9.12
CA ILE A 58 -4.34 -4.97 8.21
C ILE A 58 -5.50 -5.59 9.02
N ASP A 59 -5.21 -6.24 10.16
CA ASP A 59 -6.26 -6.78 11.04
C ASP A 59 -7.24 -5.69 11.51
N TYR A 60 -6.71 -4.51 11.88
CA TYR A 60 -7.54 -3.36 12.21
C TYR A 60 -8.36 -2.85 11.00
N ILE A 61 -7.72 -2.71 9.83
CA ILE A 61 -8.38 -2.27 8.58
C ILE A 61 -9.57 -3.17 8.23
N GLN A 62 -9.42 -4.49 8.36
CA GLN A 62 -10.48 -5.45 8.03
C GLN A 62 -11.71 -5.35 8.94
N LYS A 63 -11.57 -4.76 10.14
CA LYS A 63 -12.64 -4.58 11.13
C LYS A 63 -13.23 -3.17 11.12
N THR A 64 -12.70 -2.28 10.28
CA THR A 64 -13.02 -0.86 10.30
C THR A 64 -13.64 -0.44 8.98
N SER A 65 -14.71 0.37 9.05
CA SER A 65 -15.36 0.87 7.84
C SER A 65 -14.44 1.76 7.02
N TYR A 66 -14.60 1.76 5.70
CA TYR A 66 -13.80 2.58 4.79
C TYR A 66 -13.82 4.07 5.15
N LEU A 67 -15.00 4.62 5.50
CA LEU A 67 -15.15 6.03 5.88
C LEU A 67 -14.36 6.37 7.15
N GLU A 68 -14.30 5.46 8.12
CA GLU A 68 -13.52 5.64 9.34
C GLU A 68 -12.01 5.56 9.07
N LEU A 69 -11.57 4.70 8.16
CA LEU A 69 -10.16 4.62 7.75
C LEU A 69 -9.68 5.92 7.08
N LEU A 70 -10.52 6.56 6.27
CA LEU A 70 -10.25 7.87 5.69
C LEU A 70 -10.23 8.97 6.76
N LYS A 71 -11.28 9.05 7.61
CA LYS A 71 -11.39 10.08 8.66
C LYS A 71 -10.24 9.99 9.68
N SER A 72 -9.83 8.78 10.04
CA SER A 72 -8.72 8.55 10.95
C SER A 72 -7.36 8.81 10.30
N GLY A 73 -7.28 9.00 8.98
CA GLY A 73 -6.03 9.19 8.25
C GLY A 73 -5.14 7.96 8.24
N ILE A 74 -5.68 6.77 8.54
CA ILE A 74 -4.98 5.50 8.33
C ILE A 74 -4.81 5.27 6.83
N ILE A 75 -5.78 5.70 6.03
CA ILE A 75 -5.69 5.73 4.58
C ILE A 75 -5.75 7.18 4.13
N SER A 76 -4.80 7.56 3.28
CA SER A 76 -4.81 8.85 2.60
C SER A 76 -4.75 8.62 1.11
N LEU A 77 -5.72 9.15 0.38
CA LEU A 77 -5.83 9.04 -1.07
C LEU A 77 -5.48 10.40 -1.69
N TYR A 78 -4.63 10.38 -2.71
CA TYR A 78 -4.14 11.55 -3.44
C TYR A 78 -4.81 11.70 -4.81
N GLY A 79 -5.55 10.68 -5.27
CA GLY A 79 -6.29 10.68 -6.54
C GLY A 79 -5.45 10.38 -7.77
N LYS A 80 -4.13 10.61 -7.74
CA LYS A 80 -3.18 10.25 -8.80
C LYS A 80 -1.79 9.98 -8.21
N PHE A 81 -0.91 9.36 -9.01
CA PHE A 81 0.47 9.12 -8.63
C PHE A 81 1.15 10.45 -8.29
N PRO A 82 1.95 10.52 -7.22
CA PRO A 82 2.54 11.79 -6.79
C PRO A 82 3.47 12.38 -7.86
N SER A 83 3.51 13.71 -7.98
CA SER A 83 4.41 14.35 -8.94
C SER A 83 5.89 14.13 -8.57
N PRO A 84 6.81 14.12 -9.56
CA PRO A 84 8.24 13.89 -9.31
C PRO A 84 8.89 14.84 -8.28
N GLU A 85 8.28 16.00 -8.03
CA GLU A 85 8.74 16.97 -7.03
C GLU A 85 8.58 16.45 -5.58
N VAL A 86 7.57 15.61 -5.34
CA VAL A 86 7.16 15.17 -3.99
C VAL A 86 7.33 13.67 -3.78
N THR A 87 7.83 12.92 -4.76
CA THR A 87 8.12 11.49 -4.61
C THR A 87 9.50 11.15 -5.14
N ASP A 88 10.14 10.13 -4.57
CA ASP A 88 11.34 9.52 -5.15
C ASP A 88 11.02 8.22 -5.90
N PHE A 89 9.75 7.83 -5.94
CA PHE A 89 9.29 6.63 -6.64
C PHE A 89 8.89 6.95 -8.07
N SER A 90 8.96 5.95 -8.95
CA SER A 90 8.38 6.00 -10.30
C SER A 90 7.11 5.16 -10.34
N CYS A 91 6.13 5.58 -11.16
CA CYS A 91 4.97 4.74 -11.39
C CYS A 91 5.39 3.51 -12.21
N PRO A 92 5.08 2.27 -11.77
CA PRO A 92 5.37 1.08 -12.57
C PRO A 92 4.71 1.16 -13.95
N SER A 93 5.43 0.75 -15.01
CA SER A 93 4.96 0.88 -16.40
C SER A 93 3.66 0.14 -16.71
N ASP A 94 3.33 -0.87 -15.91
CA ASP A 94 2.11 -1.67 -15.99
C ASP A 94 0.93 -1.08 -15.18
N LEU A 95 1.13 0.06 -14.51
CA LEU A 95 0.13 0.76 -13.70
C LEU A 95 -0.17 2.15 -14.25
N ASN A 96 -1.39 2.64 -13.98
CA ASN A 96 -1.85 3.94 -14.44
C ASN A 96 -1.60 5.02 -13.38
N GLU A 97 -0.92 6.10 -13.74
CA GLU A 97 -0.70 7.26 -12.88
C GLU A 97 -1.99 7.94 -12.44
N SER A 98 -3.06 7.85 -13.24
CA SER A 98 -4.37 8.46 -12.94
C SER A 98 -5.26 7.61 -12.04
N SER A 99 -4.80 6.42 -11.60
CA SER A 99 -5.52 5.62 -10.60
C SER A 99 -5.61 6.35 -9.25
N ASN A 100 -6.51 5.93 -8.38
CA ASN A 100 -6.69 6.55 -7.07
C ASN A 100 -5.57 6.15 -6.09
N TRP A 101 -4.35 6.67 -6.31
CA TRP A 101 -3.16 6.39 -5.53
C TRP A 101 -3.26 6.97 -4.11
N GLY A 102 -2.57 6.33 -3.18
CA GLY A 102 -2.58 6.70 -1.78
C GLY A 102 -1.59 5.92 -0.94
N THR A 103 -1.70 6.10 0.37
CA THR A 103 -0.89 5.39 1.35
C THR A 103 -1.72 4.86 2.51
N ILE A 104 -1.32 3.71 3.04
CA ILE A 104 -1.61 3.30 4.41
C ILE A 104 -0.55 3.93 5.32
N GLN A 105 -1.00 4.63 6.36
CA GLN A 105 -0.18 5.41 7.28
C GLN A 105 -0.33 4.92 8.71
N LYS A 106 0.26 5.68 9.65
CA LYS A 106 0.21 5.41 11.10
C LYS A 106 0.68 3.99 11.43
N LEU A 107 1.74 3.59 10.75
CA LEU A 107 2.52 2.38 11.01
C LEU A 107 3.63 2.71 12.00
N HIS A 108 4.77 2.03 11.90
CA HIS A 108 5.95 2.36 12.69
C HIS A 108 6.57 3.68 12.22
N GLN A 109 6.65 4.68 13.10
CA GLN A 109 7.19 6.01 12.79
C GLN A 109 6.53 6.65 11.56
N HIS A 110 7.33 7.07 10.57
CA HIS A 110 6.88 7.69 9.33
C HIS A 110 6.71 6.71 8.17
N SER A 111 6.86 5.41 8.41
CA SER A 111 6.68 4.39 7.37
C SER A 111 5.29 4.43 6.75
N ARG A 112 5.24 4.15 5.45
CA ARG A 112 4.05 4.15 4.60
C ARG A 112 4.02 2.87 3.78
N VAL A 113 2.82 2.40 3.48
CA VAL A 113 2.60 1.43 2.41
C VAL A 113 1.88 2.15 1.29
N ALA A 114 2.54 2.27 0.14
CA ALA A 114 2.00 2.97 -1.02
C ALA A 114 1.29 2.01 -1.96
N GLY A 115 0.21 2.51 -2.55
CA GLY A 115 -0.65 1.70 -3.40
C GLY A 115 -1.75 2.54 -4.03
N PHE A 116 -2.75 1.87 -4.58
CA PHE A 116 -3.93 2.53 -5.15
C PHE A 116 -5.20 1.77 -4.80
N LEU A 117 -6.30 2.51 -4.71
CA LEU A 117 -7.62 1.96 -4.43
C LEU A 117 -8.37 1.72 -5.76
N SER A 118 -8.86 0.50 -5.97
CA SER A 118 -9.79 0.17 -7.06
C SER A 118 -10.72 -0.95 -6.62
N ASP A 119 -12.01 -0.80 -6.93
CA ASP A 119 -13.02 -1.86 -6.72
C ASP A 119 -13.04 -2.43 -5.30
N GLY A 120 -12.79 -1.59 -4.29
CA GLY A 120 -12.75 -2.00 -2.88
C GLY A 120 -11.46 -2.65 -2.40
N PHE A 121 -10.45 -2.75 -3.27
CA PHE A 121 -9.13 -3.24 -2.92
C PHE A 121 -8.13 -2.09 -2.86
N PHE A 122 -7.42 -2.01 -1.75
CA PHE A 122 -6.15 -1.30 -1.71
C PHE A 122 -5.06 -2.24 -2.22
N TYR A 123 -4.60 -1.98 -3.43
CA TYR A 123 -3.50 -2.72 -4.04
C TYR A 123 -2.17 -2.16 -3.54
N VAL A 124 -1.47 -2.95 -2.73
CA VAL A 124 -0.13 -2.64 -2.25
C VAL A 124 0.86 -2.74 -3.40
N VAL A 125 1.61 -1.66 -3.63
CA VAL A 125 2.61 -1.58 -4.69
C VAL A 125 4.01 -1.46 -4.08
N PHE A 126 4.19 -0.54 -3.12
CA PHE A 126 5.48 -0.30 -2.48
C PHE A 126 5.39 -0.28 -0.96
N LEU A 127 6.46 -0.77 -0.34
CA LEU A 127 6.77 -0.54 1.04
C LEU A 127 7.75 0.65 1.13
N ASP A 128 7.45 1.62 1.98
CA ASP A 128 8.19 2.88 2.11
C ASP A 128 8.45 3.21 3.59
N LYS A 129 9.50 2.61 4.17
CA LYS A 129 9.92 2.85 5.55
C LYS A 129 10.48 4.27 5.74
N ASP A 130 11.00 4.87 4.69
CA ASP A 130 11.73 6.14 4.71
C ASP A 130 10.86 7.38 4.39
N HIS A 131 9.54 7.19 4.19
CA HIS A 131 8.59 8.27 3.89
C HIS A 131 8.93 9.07 2.62
N ARG A 132 9.35 8.37 1.57
CA ARG A 132 9.79 8.94 0.29
C ARG A 132 8.72 8.90 -0.80
N PHE A 133 7.59 8.23 -0.57
CA PHE A 133 6.50 8.13 -1.55
C PHE A 133 5.71 9.43 -1.71
N TYR A 134 5.42 10.13 -0.61
CA TYR A 134 4.78 11.44 -0.63
C TYR A 134 5.43 12.34 0.42
N LYS A 135 6.51 13.00 0.00
CA LYS A 135 7.31 13.90 0.82
C LYS A 135 6.52 15.17 1.10
N SER A 136 5.98 15.31 2.31
CA SER A 136 5.46 16.61 2.76
C SER A 136 6.63 17.53 3.11
N GLY A 137 6.54 18.79 2.67
CA GLY A 137 7.61 19.80 2.83
C GLY A 137 8.01 20.10 4.29
N CYS A 138 7.24 19.60 5.27
CA CYS A 138 7.50 19.75 6.69
C CYS A 138 8.65 18.84 7.19
N PHE A 139 8.80 17.63 6.63
CA PHE A 139 9.76 16.62 7.12
C PHE A 139 11.12 16.66 6.43
N HIS A 140 11.18 17.18 5.20
CA HIS A 140 12.44 17.27 4.43
C HIS A 140 13.17 18.61 4.59
N LYS A 141 12.64 19.54 5.40
CA LYS A 141 13.37 20.72 5.87
C LYS A 141 14.33 20.33 7.00
N LYS A 142 15.47 19.72 6.67
CA LYS A 142 16.79 19.83 7.34
C LYS A 142 17.69 18.66 6.98
N LYS A 143 18.52 18.84 5.93
CA LYS A 143 19.96 18.53 5.89
C LYS A 143 20.60 19.37 4.78
N LYS A 144 20.59 20.68 4.95
CA LYS A 144 21.55 21.60 4.32
C LYS A 144 22.23 22.32 5.48
N GLY A 145 23.45 21.92 5.75
CA GLY A 145 24.29 22.31 6.88
C GLY A 145 25.47 21.36 6.88
#